data_AF-A0A3C0N4G9-F1
#
_entry.id   AF-A0A3C0N4G9-F1
#
_cell.length_a   1.000
_cell.length_b   1.000
_cell.length_c   1.000
_cell.angle_alpha   90.00
_cell.angle_beta   90.00
_cell.angle_gamma   90.00
#
_symmetry.space_group_name_H-M   'P 1'
#
loop_
_entity.id
_entity.type
_entity.pdbx_description
1 polymer ?
#
loop_
_entity_poly.entity_id
_entity_poly.type
_entity_poly.pdbx_seq_one_letter_code
_entity_poly.pdbx_strand_id
1 'polypeptide(L)' 'VRPPRVVQVWMKNVKVPLDIVFVSEGIVVAIASSIPPCYEQFCPIYKPPVPVNAVVELPSGMATQFGLYVGAEIQVTR' A
#
# COMPACT_ATOMS: atom_id res chain seq x y z
N VAL A 1 4.93 -13.59 12.01
CA VAL A 1 4.36 -13.04 10.74
C VAL A 1 2.84 -12.98 10.89
N ARG A 2 2.17 -11.89 10.49
CA ARG A 2 0.69 -11.84 10.54
C ARG A 2 0.12 -12.76 9.45
N PRO A 3 -1.01 -13.45 9.68
CA PRO A 3 -1.61 -14.27 8.62
C PRO A 3 -2.06 -13.37 7.44
N PRO A 4 -1.92 -13.85 6.19
CA PRO A 4 -2.43 -13.14 5.03
C PRO A 4 -3.94 -12.93 5.10
N ARG A 5 -4.41 -11.78 4.64
CA ARG A 5 -5.83 -11.43 4.61
C ARG A 5 -6.16 -10.58 3.39
N VAL A 6 -7.41 -10.67 2.94
CA VAL A 6 -7.95 -9.71 1.97
C VAL A 6 -8.04 -8.35 2.66
N VAL A 7 -7.40 -7.34 2.10
CA VAL A 7 -7.41 -5.97 2.62
C VAL A 7 -8.00 -5.01 1.59
N GLN A 8 -8.60 -3.95 2.10
CA GLN A 8 -9.09 -2.82 1.32
C GLN A 8 -8.65 -1.55 2.04
N VAL A 9 -8.08 -0.62 1.29
CA VAL A 9 -7.62 0.67 1.80
C VAL A 9 -8.31 1.78 1.02
N TRP A 10 -8.57 2.90 1.69
CA TRP A 10 -9.15 4.10 1.10
C TRP A 10 -8.46 5.34 1.68
N MET A 11 -8.62 6.48 1.02
CA MET A 11 -7.96 7.74 1.42
C MET A 11 -8.91 8.70 2.14
N LYS A 12 -10.02 8.20 2.69
CA LYS A 12 -11.03 9.06 3.33
C LYS A 12 -10.43 9.80 4.52
N ASN A 13 -10.45 11.14 4.44
CA ASN A 13 -9.88 12.06 5.43
C ASN A 13 -8.35 11.97 5.62
N VAL A 14 -7.63 11.30 4.71
CA VAL A 14 -6.17 11.34 4.69
C VAL A 14 -5.74 12.66 4.05
N LYS A 15 -4.95 13.46 4.77
CA LYS A 15 -4.61 14.86 4.39
C LYS A 15 -3.40 14.99 3.48
N VAL A 16 -2.61 13.94 3.34
CA VAL A 16 -1.36 13.92 2.55
C VAL A 16 -1.44 12.83 1.48
N PRO A 17 -0.80 13.02 0.31
CA PRO A 17 -0.75 11.97 -0.69
C PRO A 17 0.14 10.82 -0.22
N LEU A 18 -0.27 9.59 -0.52
CA LEU A 18 0.42 8.37 -0.06
C LEU A 18 0.78 7.45 -1.23
N ASP A 19 1.87 6.71 -1.05
CA ASP A 19 2.08 5.44 -1.74
C ASP A 19 1.61 4.32 -0.81
N ILE A 20 0.78 3.40 -1.31
CA ILE A 20 0.33 2.20 -0.58
C ILE A 20 1.01 0.98 -1.21
N VAL A 21 1.88 0.33 -0.43
CA VAL A 21 2.61 -0.87 -0.84
C VAL A 21 1.99 -2.09 -0.16
N PHE A 22 1.52 -3.04 -0.98
CA PHE A 22 0.93 -4.28 -0.53
C PHE A 22 1.96 -5.41 -0.57
N VAL A 23 2.12 -6.13 0.54
CA VAL A 23 3.21 -7.10 0.71
C VAL A 23 2.65 -8.45 1.14
N SER A 24 3.04 -9.52 0.45
CA SER A 24 2.76 -10.90 0.82
C SER A 24 4.07 -11.65 0.99
N GLU A 25 4.30 -12.21 2.18
CA GLU A 25 5.48 -13.05 2.47
C GLU A 25 6.82 -12.37 2.12
N GLY A 26 6.90 -11.05 2.30
CA GLY A 26 8.10 -10.26 1.96
C GLY A 26 8.17 -9.82 0.51
N ILE A 27 7.22 -10.21 -0.34
CA ILE A 27 7.15 -9.80 -1.74
C ILE A 27 6.15 -8.66 -1.91
N VAL A 28 6.55 -7.59 -2.59
CA VAL A 28 5.63 -6.53 -3.02
C VAL A 28 4.72 -7.08 -4.11
N VAL A 29 3.41 -7.16 -3.86
CA VAL A 29 2.43 -7.73 -4.80
C VAL A 29 1.61 -6.66 -5.54
N ALA A 30 1.56 -5.45 -5.01
CA ALA A 30 0.94 -4.29 -5.65
C ALA A 30 1.44 -3.00 -5.02
N ILE A 31 1.44 -1.92 -5.82
CA ILE A 31 1.72 -0.56 -5.36
C ILE A 31 0.64 0.35 -5.94
N ALA A 32 -0.02 1.12 -5.09
CA ALA A 32 -0.85 2.25 -5.51
C ALA A 32 -0.08 3.53 -5.17
N SER A 33 0.51 4.16 -6.19
CA SER A 33 1.43 5.29 -6.01
C SER A 33 0.72 6.64 -6.11
N SER A 34 1.23 7.64 -5.39
CA SER A 34 0.82 9.05 -5.45
C SER A 34 -0.69 9.24 -5.33
N ILE A 35 -1.32 8.48 -4.45
CA ILE A 35 -2.76 8.54 -4.25
C ILE A 35 -3.10 9.87 -3.57
N PRO A 36 -3.99 10.69 -4.15
CA PRO A 36 -4.33 11.98 -3.56
C PRO A 36 -5.20 11.84 -2.30
N PRO A 37 -5.22 12.86 -1.42
CA PRO A 37 -6.24 13.03 -0.40
C PRO A 37 -7.65 12.87 -0.96
N CYS A 38 -8.55 12.25 -0.19
CA CYS A 38 -9.96 12.13 -0.56
C CYS A 38 -10.89 12.58 0.58
N TYR A 39 -11.82 13.48 0.24
CA TYR A 39 -12.78 14.08 1.16
C TYR A 39 -14.24 13.79 0.79
N GLU A 40 -14.46 13.01 -0.26
CA GLU A 40 -15.80 12.63 -0.69
C GLU A 40 -16.43 11.60 0.27
N GLN A 41 -17.76 11.48 0.21
CA GLN A 41 -18.47 10.45 0.97
C GLN A 41 -17.99 9.05 0.58
N PHE A 42 -17.72 8.85 -0.71
CA PHE A 42 -17.28 7.60 -1.32
C PHE A 42 -15.90 7.79 -1.98
N CYS A 43 -14.85 7.38 -1.28
CA CYS A 43 -13.50 7.39 -1.82
C CYS A 43 -13.19 6.11 -2.59
N PRO A 44 -12.28 6.15 -3.59
CA PRO A 44 -11.78 4.96 -4.25
C PRO A 44 -11.20 3.95 -3.25
N ILE A 45 -11.42 2.66 -3.53
CA ILE A 45 -10.89 1.55 -2.74
C ILE A 45 -9.72 0.92 -3.49
N TYR A 46 -8.58 0.85 -2.82
CA TYR A 46 -7.36 0.21 -3.29
C TYR A 46 -7.25 -1.17 -2.65
N LYS A 47 -7.05 -2.19 -3.48
CA LYS A 47 -6.96 -3.58 -3.04
C LYS A 47 -5.83 -4.31 -3.78
N PRO A 48 -5.09 -5.21 -3.12
CA PRO A 48 -4.14 -6.07 -3.80
C PRO A 48 -4.85 -7.16 -4.60
N PRO A 49 -4.17 -7.79 -5.58
CA PRO A 49 -4.72 -8.90 -6.35
C PRO A 49 -4.81 -10.21 -5.53
N VAL A 50 -4.08 -10.29 -4.41
CA VAL A 50 -4.00 -11.47 -3.54
C VAL A 50 -4.07 -11.07 -2.06
N PRO A 51 -4.44 -11.99 -1.14
CA PRO A 51 -4.30 -11.75 0.29
C PRO A 51 -2.87 -11.35 0.68
N VAL A 52 -2.73 -10.43 1.63
CA VAL A 52 -1.43 -9.87 2.05
C VAL A 52 -1.26 -9.92 3.56
N ASN A 53 -0.01 -10.04 4.02
CA ASN A 53 0.33 -10.03 5.44
C ASN A 53 0.78 -8.64 5.94
N ALA A 54 1.09 -7.71 5.04
CA ALA A 54 1.38 -6.31 5.37
C ALA A 54 0.89 -5.31 4.32
N VAL A 55 0.61 -4.11 4.80
CA VAL A 55 0.36 -2.90 4.00
C VAL A 55 1.28 -1.82 4.57
N VAL A 56 2.08 -1.20 3.72
CA VAL A 56 3.00 -0.13 4.10
C VAL A 56 2.52 1.17 3.45
N GLU A 57 2.13 2.14 4.27
CA GLU A 57 1.77 3.49 3.83
C GLU A 57 3.01 4.37 3.91
N LEU A 58 3.38 4.99 2.80
CA LEU A 58 4.54 5.87 2.69
C LEU A 58 4.10 7.24 2.19
N PRO A 59 4.83 8.32 2.50
CA PRO A 59 4.67 9.58 1.78
C PRO A 59 4.76 9.37 0.27
N SER A 60 3.91 10.06 -0.51
CA SER A 60 3.90 9.94 -1.96
C SER A 60 5.29 10.11 -2.59
N GLY A 61 5.64 9.19 -3.49
CA GLY A 61 6.91 9.16 -4.21
C GLY A 61 8.01 8.35 -3.52
N MET A 62 7.85 8.02 -2.23
CA MET A 62 8.85 7.26 -1.49
C MET A 62 9.00 5.82 -1.96
N ALA A 63 7.94 5.20 -2.49
CA ALA A 63 8.06 3.85 -3.05
C ALA A 63 9.04 3.83 -4.23
N THR A 64 8.98 4.85 -5.08
CA THR A 64 9.92 5.00 -6.21
C THR A 64 11.33 5.33 -5.70
N GLN A 65 11.44 6.23 -4.72
CA GLN A 65 12.74 6.60 -4.14
C GLN A 65 13.46 5.41 -3.48
N PHE A 66 12.71 4.47 -2.89
CA PHE A 66 13.25 3.24 -2.33
C PHE A 66 13.45 2.12 -3.36
N GLY A 67 13.16 2.37 -4.64
CA GLY A 67 13.27 1.36 -5.69
C GLY A 67 12.29 0.20 -5.53
N LEU A 68 11.13 0.43 -4.91
CA LEU A 68 10.08 -0.58 -4.77
C LEU A 68 9.35 -0.77 -6.10
N TYR A 69 9.17 -2.03 -6.49
CA TYR A 69 8.38 -2.45 -7.64
C TYR A 69 7.66 -3.76 -7.32
N VAL A 70 6.63 -4.11 -8.10
CA VAL A 70 5.94 -5.40 -7.93
C VAL A 70 6.92 -6.54 -8.22
N GLY A 71 7.04 -7.46 -7.27
CA GLY A 71 8.03 -8.55 -7.27
C GLY A 71 9.28 -8.26 -6.43
N ALA A 72 9.47 -7.03 -5.95
CA ALA A 72 10.59 -6.72 -5.06
C ALA A 72 10.48 -7.48 -3.72
N GLU A 73 11.60 -8.05 -3.28
CA GLU A 73 11.77 -8.63 -1.95
C GLU A 73 12.11 -7.53 -0.93
N ILE A 74 11.34 -7.47 0.16
CA ILE A 74 11.56 -6.53 1.25
C ILE A 74 11.35 -7.19 2.61
N GLN A 75 12.02 -6.66 3.63
CA GLN A 75 11.77 -7.00 5.02
C GLN A 75 11.01 -5.87 5.70
N VAL A 76 9.82 -6.18 6.21
CA VAL A 76 9.04 -5.26 7.04
C VAL A 76 9.35 -5.55 8.51
N THR A 77 10.22 -4.75 9.10
CA THR A 77 10.58 -4.83 10.53
C THR A 77 9.62 -3.99 11.38
N ARG A 78 9.53 -4.30 12.68
CA ARG A 78 8.62 -3.67 13.63
C ARG A 78 9.34 -2.71 14.56
#